data_AF-R4T0V6-F1
#
_entry.id   AF-R4T0V6-F1
#
_cell.length_a   1.000
_cell.length_b   1.000
_cell.length_c   1.000
_cell.angle_alpha   90.00
_cell.angle_beta   90.00
_cell.angle_gamma   90.00
#
_symmetry.space_group_name_H-M   'P 1'
#
loop_
_entity.id
_entity.type
_entity.pdbx_description
1 polymer ?
#
loop_
_entity_poly.entity_id
_entity_poly.type
_entity_poly.pdbx_seq_one_letter_code
_entity_poly.pdbx_strand_id
1 'polypeptide(L)'
;MTYRQLAGRAKELGGTLPASTVATTLGRTTLPRESFVETFTRACGLNDEEVRRWLDSRTRIAMGASPRPADETKVEAVAPPEPEAAPRRRRWRAPMIVAAFMSVVLVGTLGYLTRSFGASSKPKETAVVVPGLDVREVGSWVRIRPARSPEFCLAEGTDRTRLYPGKIVAQQTCGGDASPHLFLDPVGEENAVQIQWHHPETGVGCVTVVNEGLGHDLLEPRDDCDDDGMDQLFTIGSAGPAEPGRFVIRPAGTSQCLGLRDLDTVAGTEVVRERCSGAPDQTFLIELIPPP
;
A
#
# COMPACT_ATOMS: atom_id res chain seq x y z
N MET A 1 25.99 -3.42 -4.82
CA MET A 1 25.38 -4.47 -3.96
C MET A 1 24.50 -5.35 -4.83
N THR A 2 24.46 -6.66 -4.61
CA THR A 2 23.66 -7.62 -5.40
C THR A 2 22.38 -8.02 -4.67
N TYR A 3 21.36 -8.53 -5.38
CA TYR A 3 20.12 -9.00 -4.74
C TYR A 3 20.35 -10.12 -3.72
N ARG A 4 21.40 -10.95 -3.86
CA ARG A 4 21.78 -11.95 -2.83
C ARG A 4 22.39 -11.31 -1.58
N GLN A 5 23.16 -10.23 -1.73
CA GLN A 5 23.69 -9.47 -0.59
C GLN A 5 22.55 -8.71 0.14
N LEU A 6 21.55 -8.24 -0.60
CA LEU A 6 20.37 -7.57 -0.03
C LEU A 6 19.48 -8.56 0.73
N ALA A 7 19.25 -9.75 0.17
CA ALA A 7 18.57 -10.84 0.88
C ALA A 7 19.30 -11.26 2.17
N GLY A 8 20.64 -11.26 2.16
CA GLY A 8 21.46 -11.51 3.35
C GLY A 8 21.25 -10.45 4.44
N ARG A 9 21.43 -9.17 4.10
CA ARG A 9 21.25 -8.06 5.04
C ARG A 9 19.83 -7.94 5.58
N ALA A 10 18.81 -8.16 4.76
CA ALA A 10 17.42 -8.18 5.23
C ALA A 10 17.27 -9.17 6.39
N LYS A 11 17.78 -10.40 6.21
CA LYS A 11 17.75 -11.45 7.24
C LYS A 11 18.61 -11.13 8.47
N GLU A 12 19.75 -10.45 8.30
CA GLU A 12 20.57 -9.95 9.42
C GLU A 12 19.82 -8.87 10.25
N LEU A 13 18.85 -8.19 9.63
CA LEU A 13 17.96 -7.18 10.23
C LEU A 13 16.57 -7.74 10.60
N GLY A 14 16.40 -9.06 10.61
CA GLY A 14 15.14 -9.75 10.94
C GLY A 14 14.16 -9.93 9.77
N GLY A 15 14.08 -8.99 8.84
CA GLY A 15 13.13 -9.01 7.72
C GLY A 15 13.46 -10.01 6.59
N THR A 16 12.49 -10.28 5.70
CA THR A 16 12.68 -11.24 4.60
C THR A 16 12.59 -10.59 3.21
N LEU A 17 13.66 -10.70 2.42
CA LEU A 17 13.69 -10.25 1.02
C LEU A 17 14.35 -11.28 0.10
N PRO A 18 13.61 -12.32 -0.36
CA PRO A 18 14.15 -13.29 -1.31
C PRO A 18 14.65 -12.60 -2.58
N ALA A 19 15.82 -12.99 -3.09
CA ALA A 19 16.45 -12.33 -4.24
C ALA A 19 15.60 -12.39 -5.53
N SER A 20 14.75 -13.41 -5.66
CA SER A 20 13.69 -13.50 -6.68
C SER A 20 12.63 -12.41 -6.49
N THR A 21 12.08 -12.26 -5.29
CA THR A 21 11.10 -11.23 -4.93
C THR A 21 11.67 -9.83 -5.19
N VAL A 22 12.89 -9.52 -4.76
CA VAL A 22 13.53 -8.21 -5.01
C VAL A 22 13.62 -7.91 -6.52
N ALA A 23 14.11 -8.86 -7.31
CA ALA A 23 14.20 -8.71 -8.77
C ALA A 23 12.81 -8.58 -9.44
N THR A 24 11.80 -9.31 -8.94
CA THR A 24 10.43 -9.29 -9.45
C THR A 24 9.70 -7.99 -9.10
N THR A 25 9.82 -7.48 -7.87
CA THR A 25 9.14 -6.27 -7.41
C THR A 25 9.73 -5.03 -8.08
N LEU A 26 11.06 -4.91 -8.14
CA LEU A 26 11.74 -3.79 -8.82
C LEU A 26 11.57 -3.80 -10.35
N GLY A 27 11.13 -4.93 -10.93
CA GLY A 27 10.84 -5.06 -12.36
C GLY A 27 9.41 -4.72 -12.77
N ARG A 28 8.54 -4.32 -11.84
CA ARG A 28 7.13 -3.97 -12.10
C ARG A 28 6.92 -2.46 -12.14
N THR A 29 5.83 -2.04 -12.78
CA THR A 29 5.32 -0.66 -12.77
C THR A 29 4.33 -0.39 -11.62
N THR A 30 4.08 -1.38 -10.76
CA THR A 30 3.20 -1.30 -9.58
C THR A 30 3.98 -0.85 -8.35
N LEU A 31 3.40 0.02 -7.53
CA LEU A 31 3.98 0.45 -6.26
C LEU A 31 4.19 -0.75 -5.30
N PRO A 32 5.35 -0.90 -4.64
CA PRO A 32 5.57 -1.99 -3.68
C PRO A 32 4.76 -1.88 -2.37
N ARG A 33 4.62 -3.01 -1.66
CA ARG A 33 4.10 -3.08 -0.27
C ARG A 33 4.97 -2.29 0.71
N GLU A 34 4.43 -1.86 1.84
CA GLU A 34 5.16 -1.01 2.79
C GLU A 34 6.34 -1.73 3.47
N SER A 35 6.09 -2.91 4.05
CA SER A 35 7.13 -3.76 4.68
C SER A 35 8.26 -4.13 3.69
N PHE A 36 7.95 -4.23 2.39
CA PHE A 36 8.97 -4.38 1.34
C PHE A 36 9.84 -3.11 1.20
N VAL A 37 9.24 -1.92 1.14
CA VAL A 37 10.01 -0.66 1.03
C VAL A 37 10.86 -0.43 2.27
N GLU A 38 10.30 -0.67 3.47
CA GLU A 38 11.00 -0.55 4.75
C GLU A 38 12.19 -1.52 4.82
N THR A 39 11.95 -2.82 4.64
CA THR A 39 13.00 -3.85 4.70
C THR A 39 14.06 -3.60 3.61
N PHE A 40 13.66 -3.14 2.41
CA PHE A 40 14.59 -2.87 1.31
C PHE A 40 15.49 -1.67 1.64
N THR A 41 14.92 -0.59 2.15
CA THR A 41 15.67 0.63 2.50
C THR A 41 16.59 0.39 3.71
N ARG A 42 16.11 -0.26 4.77
CA ARG A 42 16.94 -0.64 5.92
C ARG A 42 18.06 -1.62 5.50
N ALA A 43 17.79 -2.60 4.63
CA ALA A 43 18.84 -3.49 4.09
C ALA A 43 19.87 -2.77 3.19
N CYS A 44 19.47 -1.70 2.48
CA CYS A 44 20.42 -0.84 1.77
C CYS A 44 21.36 -0.08 2.73
N GLY A 45 20.96 0.10 3.99
CA GLY A 45 21.72 0.77 5.05
C GLY A 45 21.26 2.20 5.33
N LEU A 46 20.01 2.53 5.02
CA LEU A 46 19.39 3.80 5.38
C LEU A 46 19.04 3.84 6.87
N ASN A 47 19.09 5.03 7.48
CA ASN A 47 18.64 5.25 8.85
C ASN A 47 17.12 5.44 8.94
N ASP A 48 16.53 5.39 10.15
CA ASP A 48 15.07 5.40 10.31
C ASP A 48 14.37 6.70 9.83
N GLU A 49 15.08 7.82 9.70
CA GLU A 49 14.54 9.05 9.08
C GLU A 49 14.61 9.02 7.55
N GLU A 50 15.58 8.32 6.98
CA GLU A 50 15.62 8.02 5.55
C GLU A 50 14.57 6.98 5.18
N VAL A 51 14.39 5.94 6.01
CA VAL A 51 13.34 4.92 5.85
C VAL A 51 11.96 5.57 5.90
N ARG A 52 11.64 6.36 6.95
CA ARG A 52 10.35 7.08 7.04
C ARG A 52 10.07 7.95 5.82
N ARG A 53 11.06 8.72 5.33
CA ARG A 53 10.89 9.52 4.10
C ARG A 53 10.60 8.69 2.84
N TRP A 54 11.05 7.44 2.77
CA TRP A 54 10.67 6.50 1.71
C TRP A 54 9.25 5.96 1.90
N LEU A 55 8.81 5.69 3.12
CA LEU A 55 7.42 5.28 3.41
C LEU A 55 6.45 6.45 3.12
N ASP A 56 6.74 7.67 3.60
CA ASP A 56 6.01 8.90 3.27
C ASP A 56 5.86 9.08 1.75
N SER A 57 6.90 8.74 0.99
CA SER A 57 6.92 8.82 -0.46
C SER A 57 6.11 7.71 -1.13
N ARG A 58 6.15 6.47 -0.61
CA ARG A 58 5.25 5.37 -1.01
C ARG A 58 3.80 5.80 -0.77
N THR A 59 3.46 6.18 0.45
CA THR A 59 2.12 6.58 0.85
C THR A 59 1.61 7.72 -0.02
N ARG A 60 2.42 8.75 -0.30
CA ARG A 60 2.04 9.84 -1.22
C ARG A 60 1.73 9.36 -2.65
N ILE A 61 2.45 8.36 -3.17
CA ILE A 61 2.16 7.75 -4.47
C ILE A 61 0.89 6.89 -4.41
N ALA A 62 0.66 6.16 -3.31
CA ALA A 62 -0.60 5.44 -3.05
C ALA A 62 -1.80 6.40 -2.91
N MET A 63 -1.57 7.61 -2.38
CA MET A 63 -2.55 8.70 -2.35
C MET A 63 -2.82 9.31 -3.74
N GLY A 64 -1.98 9.04 -4.75
CA GLY A 64 -2.02 9.76 -6.02
C GLY A 64 -1.70 11.27 -5.89
N ALA A 65 -1.17 11.70 -4.74
CA ALA A 65 -0.90 13.09 -4.45
C ALA A 65 0.34 13.56 -5.22
N SER A 66 0.16 14.55 -6.11
CA SER A 66 1.26 15.17 -6.85
C SER A 66 2.37 15.63 -5.92
N PRO A 67 3.66 15.56 -6.33
CA PRO A 67 4.75 16.09 -5.52
C PRO A 67 4.52 17.58 -5.21
N ARG A 68 4.29 17.90 -3.93
CA ARG A 68 4.44 19.27 -3.45
C ARG A 68 5.88 19.70 -3.82
N PRO A 69 6.08 20.81 -4.57
CA PRO A 69 7.41 21.31 -4.82
C PRO A 69 8.09 21.55 -3.48
N ALA A 70 9.33 21.09 -3.35
CA ALA A 70 10.14 21.43 -2.18
C ALA A 70 10.26 22.96 -2.12
N ASP A 71 10.17 23.53 -0.92
CA ASP A 71 10.14 24.98 -0.75
C ASP A 71 11.43 25.58 -1.33
N GLU A 72 11.29 26.35 -2.42
CA GLU A 72 12.42 26.87 -3.17
C GLU A 72 13.11 27.96 -2.34
N THR A 73 14.03 27.54 -1.49
CA THR A 73 14.99 28.41 -0.81
C THR A 73 15.71 29.21 -1.88
N LYS A 74 15.27 30.47 -2.06
CA LYS A 74 15.61 31.35 -3.17
C LYS A 74 17.11 31.67 -3.20
N VAL A 75 17.90 30.78 -3.81
CA VAL A 75 19.28 31.05 -4.18
C VAL A 75 19.25 32.11 -5.28
N GLU A 76 19.58 33.34 -4.91
CA GLU A 76 19.49 34.50 -5.78
C GLU A 76 20.55 34.43 -6.89
N ALA A 77 20.12 33.95 -8.06
CA ALA A 77 20.98 33.67 -9.19
C ALA A 77 21.56 34.98 -9.79
N VAL A 78 22.85 35.22 -9.55
CA VAL A 78 23.60 36.30 -10.21
C VAL A 78 23.65 36.02 -11.71
N ALA A 79 23.15 36.95 -12.52
CA ALA A 79 23.06 36.79 -13.97
C ALA A 79 24.43 36.79 -14.66
N PRO A 80 24.71 35.85 -15.59
CA PRO A 80 25.87 35.94 -16.47
C PRO A 80 25.75 37.11 -17.47
N PRO A 81 26.85 37.80 -17.83
CA PRO A 81 26.82 38.88 -18.82
C PRO A 81 26.67 38.35 -20.26
N GLU A 82 26.00 39.15 -21.09
CA GLU A 82 25.63 38.85 -22.49
C GLU A 82 26.80 39.10 -23.47
N PRO A 83 27.07 38.21 -24.45
CA PRO A 83 28.11 38.42 -25.46
C PRO A 83 27.59 39.17 -26.71
N GLU A 84 28.30 40.24 -27.10
CA GLU A 84 27.93 41.09 -28.24
C GLU A 84 28.09 40.43 -29.64
N ALA A 85 27.52 41.09 -30.66
CA ALA A 85 27.29 40.54 -32.00
C ALA A 85 28.54 40.44 -32.91
N ALA A 86 28.48 39.50 -33.87
CA ALA A 86 29.60 39.14 -34.74
C ALA A 86 29.76 40.00 -36.02
N PRO A 87 30.98 40.11 -36.58
CA PRO A 87 31.23 40.47 -37.97
C PRO A 87 31.24 39.25 -38.93
N ARG A 88 31.35 39.49 -40.24
CA ARG A 88 30.79 38.60 -41.28
C ARG A 88 31.75 38.33 -42.45
N ARG A 89 31.77 37.06 -42.92
CA ARG A 89 32.28 36.56 -44.22
C ARG A 89 33.82 36.48 -44.43
N ARG A 90 34.26 35.30 -44.92
CA ARG A 90 34.89 35.19 -46.26
C ARG A 90 34.61 33.81 -46.86
N ARG A 91 33.98 33.77 -48.05
CA ARG A 91 33.89 32.55 -48.87
C ARG A 91 35.23 32.33 -49.58
N TRP A 92 35.63 31.09 -49.81
CA TRP A 92 36.45 30.66 -50.96
C TRP A 92 36.01 29.26 -51.44
N ARG A 93 36.60 28.75 -52.54
CA ARG A 93 35.98 27.75 -53.43
C ARG A 93 36.50 26.31 -53.21
N ALA A 94 35.68 25.32 -53.53
CA ALA A 94 36.06 23.91 -53.66
C ALA A 94 36.80 23.62 -54.99
N PRO A 95 37.32 22.39 -55.19
CA PRO A 95 36.57 21.42 -56.02
C PRO A 95 36.57 19.97 -55.48
N MET A 96 36.02 19.03 -56.27
CA MET A 96 35.72 17.62 -55.90
C MET A 96 36.66 16.59 -56.58
N ILE A 97 36.61 15.33 -56.09
CA ILE A 97 36.90 14.01 -56.72
C ILE A 97 36.25 12.98 -55.72
N VAL A 98 35.28 12.08 -56.00
CA VAL A 98 34.99 11.09 -57.08
C VAL A 98 35.96 9.88 -57.02
N ALA A 99 35.61 8.59 -57.00
CA ALA A 99 34.39 7.76 -57.13
C ALA A 99 34.39 6.68 -56.00
N ALA A 100 33.36 5.93 -55.59
CA ALA A 100 32.16 5.29 -56.20
C ALA A 100 32.36 3.84 -56.74
N PHE A 101 31.31 3.02 -56.60
CA PHE A 101 31.14 1.59 -57.01
C PHE A 101 31.87 0.52 -56.15
N MET A 102 31.41 -0.74 -56.01
CA MET A 102 30.18 -1.45 -56.45
C MET A 102 29.80 -2.62 -55.48
N SER A 103 28.73 -3.36 -55.76
CA SER A 103 28.25 -4.60 -55.08
C SER A 103 28.35 -5.84 -56.03
N VAL A 104 27.77 -7.06 -55.88
CA VAL A 104 26.57 -7.62 -55.19
C VAL A 104 26.75 -9.16 -54.94
N VAL A 105 25.66 -9.89 -54.60
CA VAL A 105 25.50 -11.38 -54.46
C VAL A 105 25.96 -11.98 -53.11
N LEU A 106 25.20 -12.71 -52.27
CA LEU A 106 23.78 -13.20 -52.18
C LEU A 106 23.51 -14.71 -52.46
N VAL A 107 22.57 -15.28 -51.68
CA VAL A 107 21.85 -16.59 -51.77
C VAL A 107 22.49 -17.85 -51.16
N GLY A 108 21.74 -18.49 -50.24
CA GLY A 108 21.92 -19.87 -49.74
C GLY A 108 22.33 -19.99 -48.27
N THR A 109 21.63 -20.69 -47.37
CA THR A 109 20.30 -21.35 -47.46
C THR A 109 19.53 -21.26 -46.12
N LEU A 110 18.26 -20.86 -46.23
CA LEU A 110 17.07 -21.45 -45.58
C LEU A 110 17.28 -22.45 -44.41
N GLY A 111 16.63 -22.26 -43.26
CA GLY A 111 16.32 -23.43 -42.41
C GLY A 111 16.04 -23.29 -40.91
N TYR A 112 16.24 -22.15 -40.24
CA TYR A 112 15.90 -22.00 -38.81
C TYR A 112 15.56 -20.54 -38.44
N LEU A 113 15.04 -20.32 -37.22
CA LEU A 113 14.69 -19.02 -36.60
C LEU A 113 13.34 -18.35 -36.97
N THR A 114 12.42 -19.02 -37.68
CA THR A 114 10.98 -18.75 -37.50
C THR A 114 10.44 -19.41 -36.23
N ARG A 115 11.13 -19.21 -35.09
CA ARG A 115 10.62 -19.62 -33.78
C ARG A 115 9.56 -18.62 -33.36
N SER A 116 8.31 -18.94 -33.69
CA SER A 116 7.13 -18.20 -33.25
C SER A 116 7.17 -18.03 -31.73
N PHE A 117 7.42 -16.80 -31.28
CA PHE A 117 7.23 -16.43 -29.88
C PHE A 117 5.75 -16.61 -29.57
N GLY A 118 5.46 -17.58 -28.70
CA GLY A 118 4.11 -18.07 -28.49
C GLY A 118 3.18 -16.99 -27.96
N ALA A 119 1.94 -16.97 -28.45
CA ALA A 119 0.87 -16.15 -27.90
C ALA A 119 0.41 -16.71 -26.55
N SER A 120 1.19 -16.45 -25.50
CA SER A 120 0.84 -16.62 -24.09
C SER A 120 1.83 -15.79 -23.25
N SER A 121 1.42 -15.07 -22.21
CA SER A 121 0.17 -15.18 -21.47
C SER A 121 -0.79 -14.00 -21.69
N LYS A 122 -2.09 -14.26 -21.44
CA LYS A 122 -3.03 -13.20 -21.01
C LYS A 122 -2.42 -12.46 -19.80
N PRO A 123 -2.80 -11.20 -19.51
CA PRO A 123 -2.55 -10.64 -18.18
C PRO A 123 -3.15 -11.61 -17.14
N LYS A 124 -2.37 -11.94 -16.11
CA LYS A 124 -2.86 -12.78 -15.01
C LYS A 124 -4.01 -12.01 -14.35
N GLU A 125 -5.19 -12.60 -14.37
CA GLU A 125 -6.39 -12.06 -13.74
C GLU A 125 -6.05 -11.73 -12.28
N THR A 126 -6.23 -10.47 -11.89
CA THR A 126 -5.77 -9.94 -10.59
C THR A 126 -6.37 -10.78 -9.48
N ALA A 127 -5.52 -11.28 -8.58
CA ALA A 127 -5.98 -12.14 -7.50
C ALA A 127 -6.92 -11.34 -6.59
N VAL A 128 -8.18 -11.76 -6.51
CA VAL A 128 -9.20 -11.12 -5.66
C VAL A 128 -8.86 -11.43 -4.20
N VAL A 129 -8.11 -10.55 -3.56
CA VAL A 129 -7.65 -10.69 -2.17
C VAL A 129 -8.83 -10.76 -1.20
N VAL A 130 -9.90 -10.02 -1.47
CA VAL A 130 -11.11 -9.98 -0.63
C VAL A 130 -12.33 -10.36 -1.47
N PRO A 131 -12.92 -11.57 -1.28
CA PRO A 131 -14.07 -12.01 -2.06
C PRO A 131 -15.27 -11.05 -1.93
N GLY A 132 -15.61 -10.38 -3.04
CA GLY A 132 -16.71 -9.42 -3.13
C GLY A 132 -16.33 -7.96 -2.87
N LEU A 133 -15.03 -7.63 -2.75
CA LEU A 133 -14.53 -6.26 -2.62
C LEU A 133 -13.29 -6.07 -3.50
N ASP A 134 -13.29 -5.05 -4.38
CA ASP A 134 -12.21 -4.79 -5.35
C ASP A 134 -10.96 -4.13 -4.70
N VAL A 135 -10.40 -4.78 -3.67
CA VAL A 135 -9.12 -4.41 -3.05
C VAL A 135 -7.99 -4.69 -4.02
N ARG A 136 -7.11 -3.71 -4.25
CA ARG A 136 -5.97 -3.83 -5.17
C ARG A 136 -4.83 -4.61 -4.51
N GLU A 137 -3.95 -5.25 -5.30
CA GLU A 137 -2.73 -5.93 -4.80
C GLU A 137 -1.78 -5.00 -4.00
N VAL A 138 -1.92 -3.68 -4.16
CA VAL A 138 -1.15 -2.62 -3.46
C VAL A 138 -1.90 -1.98 -2.29
N GLY A 139 -3.09 -2.51 -1.96
CA GLY A 139 -4.03 -1.98 -1.00
C GLY A 139 -5.02 -0.93 -1.55
N SER A 140 -6.05 -0.64 -0.75
CA SER A 140 -7.13 0.30 -1.07
C SER A 140 -7.58 1.11 0.15
N TRP A 141 -7.84 2.41 -0.05
CA TRP A 141 -8.51 3.26 0.94
C TRP A 141 -9.98 2.86 1.10
N VAL A 142 -10.45 2.80 2.35
CA VAL A 142 -11.82 2.38 2.67
C VAL A 142 -12.49 3.26 3.70
N ARG A 143 -13.83 3.29 3.64
CA ARG A 143 -14.70 3.69 4.74
C ARG A 143 -15.46 2.45 5.21
N ILE A 144 -15.17 2.00 6.43
CA ILE A 144 -15.88 0.89 7.08
C ILE A 144 -16.99 1.47 7.97
N ARG A 145 -18.21 0.96 7.83
CA ARG A 145 -19.41 1.40 8.58
C ARG A 145 -20.16 0.20 9.13
N PRO A 146 -20.60 0.18 10.40
CA PRO A 146 -21.44 -0.91 10.91
C PRO A 146 -22.77 -0.94 10.15
N ALA A 147 -23.15 -2.09 9.61
CA ALA A 147 -24.26 -2.18 8.64
C ALA A 147 -25.66 -2.12 9.28
N ARG A 148 -25.74 -1.91 10.60
CA ARG A 148 -26.96 -1.66 11.38
C ARG A 148 -27.10 -0.21 11.89
N SER A 149 -26.02 0.56 11.81
CA SER A 149 -25.90 1.97 12.18
C SER A 149 -25.03 2.69 11.13
N PRO A 150 -25.45 2.67 9.84
CA PRO A 150 -24.64 3.07 8.69
C PRO A 150 -24.40 4.59 8.58
N GLU A 151 -24.94 5.38 9.50
CA GLU A 151 -24.60 6.77 9.78
C GLU A 151 -23.23 6.95 10.48
N PHE A 152 -22.72 5.89 11.11
CA PHE A 152 -21.42 5.89 11.78
C PHE A 152 -20.33 5.16 10.96
N CYS A 153 -19.10 5.56 11.21
CA CYS A 153 -17.88 5.00 10.63
C CYS A 153 -17.02 4.39 11.75
N LEU A 154 -16.19 3.40 11.42
CA LEU A 154 -15.14 2.96 12.32
C LEU A 154 -14.05 4.04 12.38
N ALA A 155 -13.79 4.56 13.57
CA ALA A 155 -12.83 5.62 13.86
C ALA A 155 -12.37 5.54 15.33
N GLU A 156 -11.59 6.51 15.79
CA GLU A 156 -11.04 6.50 17.14
C GLU A 156 -12.09 6.68 18.24
N GLY A 157 -11.97 5.91 19.32
CA GLY A 157 -12.76 6.05 20.54
C GLY A 157 -11.96 5.69 21.79
N THR A 158 -12.69 5.60 22.91
CA THR A 158 -12.15 5.22 24.22
C THR A 158 -13.08 4.19 24.84
N ASP A 159 -12.53 3.17 25.50
CA ASP A 159 -13.29 2.18 26.29
C ASP A 159 -14.34 2.84 27.19
N ARG A 160 -15.59 2.34 27.14
CA ARG A 160 -16.71 2.89 27.92
C ARG A 160 -16.45 2.83 29.43
N THR A 161 -15.67 1.86 29.90
CA THR A 161 -15.37 1.70 31.34
C THR A 161 -14.27 2.63 31.84
N ARG A 162 -13.48 3.23 30.93
CA ARG A 162 -12.27 4.03 31.22
C ARG A 162 -11.19 3.25 32.01
N LEU A 163 -11.26 1.92 32.02
CA LEU A 163 -10.25 1.06 32.63
C LEU A 163 -9.13 0.73 31.64
N TYR A 164 -9.44 0.70 30.34
CA TYR A 164 -8.41 0.69 29.31
C TYR A 164 -7.97 2.13 28.97
N PRO A 165 -6.67 2.47 29.11
CA PRO A 165 -6.18 3.82 28.84
C PRO A 165 -5.87 4.08 27.35
N GLY A 166 -5.75 3.01 26.56
CA GLY A 166 -5.45 3.08 25.13
C GLY A 166 -6.63 3.60 24.29
N LYS A 167 -6.33 4.00 23.06
CA LYS A 167 -7.34 4.37 22.06
C LYS A 167 -7.87 3.09 21.44
N ILE A 168 -9.16 3.06 21.10
CA ILE A 168 -9.79 1.87 20.52
C ILE A 168 -10.58 2.21 19.26
N VAL A 169 -10.89 1.19 18.47
CA VAL A 169 -11.80 1.31 17.31
C VAL A 169 -13.24 1.36 17.83
N ALA A 170 -13.95 2.42 17.51
CA ALA A 170 -15.36 2.61 17.85
C ALA A 170 -16.18 3.08 16.63
N GLN A 171 -17.50 2.95 16.69
CA GLN A 171 -18.38 3.65 15.75
C GLN A 171 -18.49 5.13 16.16
N GLN A 172 -18.16 6.04 15.25
CA GLN A 172 -18.24 7.49 15.44
C GLN A 172 -18.94 8.16 14.26
N THR A 173 -19.32 9.44 14.41
CA THR A 173 -19.77 10.27 13.29
C THR A 173 -18.73 10.25 12.17
N CYS A 174 -19.14 9.94 10.94
CA CYS A 174 -18.22 9.83 9.80
C CYS A 174 -17.52 11.16 9.46
N GLY A 175 -16.19 11.16 9.56
CA GLY A 175 -15.33 12.28 9.11
C GLY A 175 -15.03 13.33 10.19
N GLY A 176 -14.33 14.38 9.78
CA GLY A 176 -13.75 15.41 10.67
C GLY A 176 -12.22 15.35 10.67
N ASP A 177 -11.57 16.50 10.83
CA ASP A 177 -10.15 16.69 10.46
C ASP A 177 -9.16 15.88 11.32
N ALA A 178 -9.56 15.45 12.51
CA ALA A 178 -8.78 14.56 13.39
C ALA A 178 -9.14 13.06 13.21
N SER A 179 -10.09 12.71 12.33
CA SER A 179 -10.47 11.31 12.12
C SER A 179 -9.38 10.55 11.34
N PRO A 180 -9.03 9.33 11.77
CA PRO A 180 -8.10 8.47 11.03
C PRO A 180 -8.74 7.95 9.74
N HIS A 181 -7.91 7.80 8.71
CA HIS A 181 -8.31 7.18 7.44
C HIS A 181 -7.90 5.70 7.45
N LEU A 182 -8.79 4.84 6.95
CA LEU A 182 -8.56 3.39 6.93
C LEU A 182 -8.07 2.92 5.56
N PHE A 183 -7.06 2.05 5.59
CA PHE A 183 -6.49 1.44 4.38
C PHE A 183 -6.36 -0.07 4.58
N LEU A 184 -6.85 -0.86 3.63
CA LEU A 184 -6.68 -2.32 3.63
C LEU A 184 -5.43 -2.66 2.83
N ASP A 185 -4.39 -3.20 3.47
CA ASP A 185 -3.18 -3.68 2.78
C ASP A 185 -3.15 -5.23 2.75
N PRO A 186 -3.17 -5.87 1.56
CA PRO A 186 -3.06 -7.32 1.38
C PRO A 186 -1.78 -7.93 1.95
N VAL A 187 -1.91 -8.85 2.91
CA VAL A 187 -0.79 -9.60 3.51
C VAL A 187 -0.77 -11.05 3.02
N GLY A 188 0.43 -11.61 2.83
CA GLY A 188 0.63 -13.00 2.43
C GLY A 188 0.00 -13.38 1.08
N GLU A 189 -0.48 -14.63 1.00
CA GLU A 189 -1.28 -15.20 -0.09
C GLU A 189 -2.67 -15.72 0.38
N GLU A 190 -2.97 -15.71 1.68
CA GLU A 190 -4.15 -16.38 2.29
C GLU A 190 -5.39 -15.47 2.45
N ASN A 191 -5.55 -14.45 1.59
CA ASN A 191 -6.63 -13.45 1.67
C ASN A 191 -6.66 -12.68 3.01
N ALA A 192 -5.52 -12.60 3.70
CA ALA A 192 -5.32 -11.78 4.89
C ALA A 192 -5.10 -10.31 4.51
N VAL A 193 -5.54 -9.40 5.38
CA VAL A 193 -5.29 -7.97 5.29
C VAL A 193 -4.89 -7.42 6.65
N GLN A 194 -3.99 -6.45 6.65
CA GLN A 194 -3.89 -5.48 7.75
C GLN A 194 -4.94 -4.39 7.53
N ILE A 195 -5.53 -3.90 8.62
CA ILE A 195 -6.34 -2.67 8.61
C ILE A 195 -5.44 -1.55 9.13
N GLN A 196 -4.79 -0.85 8.21
CA GLN A 196 -3.95 0.30 8.52
C GLN A 196 -4.79 1.50 8.93
N TRP A 197 -4.25 2.27 9.86
CA TRP A 197 -4.86 3.37 10.58
C TRP A 197 -3.99 4.61 10.38
N HIS A 198 -4.38 5.46 9.43
CA HIS A 198 -3.63 6.66 9.06
C HIS A 198 -4.22 7.85 9.82
N HIS A 199 -3.69 8.12 11.02
CA HIS A 199 -4.15 9.17 11.92
C HIS A 199 -3.30 10.45 11.75
N PRO A 200 -3.92 11.64 11.56
CA PRO A 200 -3.21 12.86 11.16
C PRO A 200 -2.16 13.36 12.16
N GLU A 201 -2.29 13.05 13.46
CA GLU A 201 -1.35 13.50 14.49
C GLU A 201 -0.27 12.47 14.86
N THR A 202 -0.57 11.17 14.74
CA THR A 202 0.30 10.08 15.22
C THR A 202 0.88 9.21 14.11
N GLY A 203 0.49 9.44 12.85
CA GLY A 203 1.05 8.74 11.69
C GLY A 203 0.28 7.47 11.32
N VAL A 204 1.00 6.50 10.77
CA VAL A 204 0.48 5.21 10.30
C VAL A 204 0.75 4.14 11.36
N GLY A 205 -0.22 3.25 11.55
CA GLY A 205 -0.04 2.00 12.29
C GLY A 205 -1.20 1.05 12.02
N CYS A 206 -1.30 -0.06 12.73
CA CYS A 206 -2.25 -1.13 12.43
C CYS A 206 -3.25 -1.39 13.58
N VAL A 207 -4.51 -1.65 13.20
CA VAL A 207 -5.53 -2.14 14.14
C VAL A 207 -5.11 -3.50 14.68
N THR A 208 -5.01 -3.62 16.00
CA THR A 208 -4.52 -4.79 16.73
C THR A 208 -5.62 -5.31 17.66
N VAL A 209 -5.81 -6.63 17.71
CA VAL A 209 -6.66 -7.27 18.73
C VAL A 209 -5.92 -7.28 20.07
N VAL A 210 -6.45 -6.59 21.08
CA VAL A 210 -5.88 -6.62 22.43
C VAL A 210 -6.20 -7.97 23.08
N ASN A 211 -5.18 -8.82 23.17
CA ASN A 211 -5.31 -10.21 23.61
C ASN A 211 -5.32 -10.41 25.13
N GLU A 212 -4.87 -9.44 25.92
CA GLU A 212 -4.68 -9.60 27.37
C GLU A 212 -5.07 -8.35 28.18
N GLY A 213 -5.21 -8.53 29.50
CA GLY A 213 -5.41 -7.43 30.46
C GLY A 213 -6.78 -6.76 30.37
N LEU A 214 -6.86 -5.50 30.82
CA LEU A 214 -8.10 -4.72 30.89
C LEU A 214 -8.69 -4.38 29.51
N GLY A 215 -7.90 -4.52 28.44
CA GLY A 215 -8.33 -4.29 27.07
C GLY A 215 -8.79 -5.55 26.33
N HIS A 216 -8.85 -6.72 26.98
CA HIS A 216 -9.20 -7.98 26.32
C HIS A 216 -10.43 -7.86 25.41
N ASP A 217 -10.31 -8.35 24.17
CA ASP A 217 -11.29 -8.25 23.08
C ASP A 217 -11.52 -6.85 22.48
N LEU A 218 -10.88 -5.77 22.96
CA LEU A 218 -10.87 -4.49 22.27
C LEU A 218 -9.96 -4.53 21.03
N LEU A 219 -10.23 -3.62 20.10
CA LEU A 219 -9.40 -3.37 18.92
C LEU A 219 -8.68 -2.04 19.16
N GLU A 220 -7.35 -2.04 19.20
CA GLU A 220 -6.51 -0.86 19.45
C GLU A 220 -5.64 -0.55 18.21
N PRO A 221 -5.60 0.69 17.70
CA PRO A 221 -4.58 1.10 16.75
C PRO A 221 -3.21 1.17 17.45
N ARG A 222 -2.27 0.31 17.05
CA ARG A 222 -0.86 0.41 17.44
C ARG A 222 -0.09 1.29 16.48
N ASP A 223 1.11 1.71 16.87
CA ASP A 223 2.04 2.53 16.09
C ASP A 223 3.00 1.72 15.19
N ASP A 224 2.77 0.40 15.09
CA ASP A 224 3.44 -0.54 14.20
C ASP A 224 2.46 -1.26 13.25
N CYS A 225 3.00 -2.02 12.30
CA CYS A 225 2.29 -2.88 11.36
C CYS A 225 3.11 -4.16 11.10
N ASP A 226 3.07 -5.11 12.04
CA ASP A 226 3.74 -6.41 11.95
C ASP A 226 2.95 -7.35 11.00
N ASP A 227 3.59 -7.80 9.91
CA ASP A 227 2.98 -8.73 8.94
C ASP A 227 3.14 -10.23 9.31
N ASP A 228 3.92 -10.56 10.34
CA ASP A 228 3.89 -11.84 11.07
C ASP A 228 2.95 -11.79 12.31
N GLY A 229 2.52 -10.59 12.71
CA GLY A 229 1.65 -10.33 13.87
C GLY A 229 0.20 -10.79 13.68
N MET A 230 -0.11 -12.02 14.10
CA MET A 230 -1.43 -12.66 13.90
C MET A 230 -2.63 -11.89 14.49
N ASP A 231 -2.41 -10.99 15.45
CA ASP A 231 -3.43 -10.12 16.04
C ASP A 231 -3.62 -8.76 15.33
N GLN A 232 -2.75 -8.44 14.36
CA GLN A 232 -2.93 -7.36 13.39
C GLN A 232 -3.46 -7.84 12.02
N LEU A 233 -3.54 -9.16 11.81
CA LEU A 233 -4.08 -9.76 10.59
C LEU A 233 -5.57 -10.07 10.70
N PHE A 234 -6.33 -9.72 9.65
CA PHE A 234 -7.76 -9.99 9.53
C PHE A 234 -8.07 -10.68 8.21
N THR A 235 -9.19 -11.40 8.18
CA THR A 235 -9.84 -11.86 6.95
C THR A 235 -11.17 -11.14 6.80
N ILE A 236 -11.50 -10.77 5.56
CA ILE A 236 -12.76 -10.12 5.19
C ILE A 236 -13.49 -11.03 4.21
N GLY A 237 -14.73 -11.37 4.53
CA GLY A 237 -15.59 -12.17 3.65
C GLY A 237 -17.02 -11.65 3.63
N SER A 238 -17.78 -11.98 2.58
CA SER A 238 -19.20 -11.63 2.51
C SER A 238 -20.00 -12.23 3.69
N ALA A 239 -20.99 -11.49 4.19
CA ALA A 239 -21.95 -11.97 5.18
C ALA A 239 -22.84 -13.11 4.64
N GLY A 240 -23.03 -13.18 3.32
CA GLY A 240 -23.72 -14.27 2.64
C GLY A 240 -24.38 -13.85 1.32
N PRO A 241 -24.84 -14.80 0.48
CA PRO A 241 -25.46 -14.49 -0.81
C PRO A 241 -26.80 -13.75 -0.69
N ALA A 242 -27.44 -13.77 0.49
CA ALA A 242 -28.63 -12.99 0.79
C ALA A 242 -28.32 -11.51 1.16
N GLU A 243 -27.05 -11.20 1.45
CA GLU A 243 -26.59 -9.90 1.93
C GLU A 243 -25.43 -9.33 1.06
N PRO A 244 -25.68 -9.06 -0.24
CA PRO A 244 -24.66 -8.48 -1.11
C PRO A 244 -24.20 -7.11 -0.61
N GLY A 245 -22.87 -6.89 -0.64
CA GLY A 245 -22.25 -5.65 -0.13
C GLY A 245 -22.12 -5.56 1.40
N ARG A 246 -22.52 -6.60 2.15
CA ARG A 246 -22.22 -6.74 3.59
C ARG A 246 -21.07 -7.73 3.80
N PHE A 247 -20.20 -7.38 4.74
CA PHE A 247 -18.97 -8.09 5.05
C PHE A 247 -18.90 -8.44 6.54
N VAL A 248 -18.22 -9.54 6.84
CA VAL A 248 -17.85 -9.95 8.21
C VAL A 248 -16.34 -9.97 8.29
N ILE A 249 -15.79 -9.25 9.26
CA ILE A 249 -14.35 -9.15 9.54
C ILE A 249 -14.01 -10.14 10.67
N ARG A 250 -12.91 -10.88 10.54
CA ARG A 250 -12.46 -11.88 11.52
C ARG A 250 -10.96 -11.76 11.75
N PRO A 251 -10.45 -11.80 13.00
CA PRO A 251 -9.01 -11.95 13.25
C PRO A 251 -8.49 -13.26 12.66
N ALA A 252 -7.33 -13.21 12.01
CA ALA A 252 -6.74 -14.36 11.33
C ALA A 252 -6.47 -15.52 12.29
N GLY A 253 -6.56 -16.75 11.80
CA GLY A 253 -6.40 -17.97 12.61
C GLY A 253 -7.49 -18.24 13.66
N THR A 254 -8.46 -17.33 13.86
CA THR A 254 -9.53 -17.50 14.86
C THR A 254 -10.87 -17.93 14.27
N SER A 255 -11.77 -18.43 15.14
CA SER A 255 -13.20 -18.62 14.86
C SER A 255 -14.07 -17.45 15.37
N GLN A 256 -13.44 -16.31 15.65
CA GLN A 256 -14.09 -15.11 16.18
C GLN A 256 -14.42 -14.12 15.07
N CYS A 257 -15.40 -13.26 15.33
CA CYS A 257 -15.83 -12.18 14.46
C CYS A 257 -15.60 -10.84 15.16
N LEU A 258 -15.45 -9.77 14.39
CA LEU A 258 -15.60 -8.42 14.92
C LEU A 258 -17.08 -8.07 15.00
N GLY A 259 -17.50 -7.40 16.07
CA GLY A 259 -18.87 -6.94 16.29
C GLY A 259 -18.92 -5.63 17.08
N LEU A 260 -20.10 -5.02 17.17
CA LEU A 260 -20.35 -3.87 18.04
C LEU A 260 -20.69 -4.33 19.46
N ARG A 261 -19.94 -3.85 20.46
CA ARG A 261 -20.15 -4.20 21.88
C ARG A 261 -21.61 -4.00 22.30
N ASP A 262 -22.14 -4.99 23.02
CA ASP A 262 -23.51 -5.05 23.55
C ASP A 262 -24.64 -4.90 22.51
N LEU A 263 -24.32 -5.00 21.21
CA LEU A 263 -25.21 -4.65 20.10
C LEU A 263 -25.70 -3.18 20.18
N ASP A 264 -24.86 -2.24 20.64
CA ASP A 264 -25.23 -0.82 20.74
C ASP A 264 -25.24 -0.09 19.37
N THR A 265 -26.15 0.87 19.19
CA THR A 265 -26.25 1.74 17.99
C THR A 265 -25.89 3.20 18.30
N VAL A 266 -24.98 3.46 19.24
CA VAL A 266 -24.61 4.82 19.67
C VAL A 266 -23.17 5.17 19.31
N ALA A 267 -22.90 6.46 19.09
CA ALA A 267 -21.54 6.94 18.90
C ALA A 267 -20.69 6.63 20.15
N GLY A 268 -19.45 6.20 19.94
CA GLY A 268 -18.55 5.71 20.97
C GLY A 268 -18.68 4.22 21.30
N THR A 269 -19.62 3.47 20.74
CA THR A 269 -19.64 2.00 20.88
C THR A 269 -18.38 1.39 20.29
N GLU A 270 -17.69 0.61 21.11
CA GLU A 270 -16.47 -0.10 20.77
C GLU A 270 -16.75 -1.24 19.78
N VAL A 271 -15.87 -1.38 18.79
CA VAL A 271 -15.71 -2.65 18.08
C VAL A 271 -14.99 -3.62 19.01
N VAL A 272 -15.47 -4.85 19.07
CA VAL A 272 -14.89 -5.93 19.87
C VAL A 272 -14.70 -7.20 19.05
N ARG A 273 -13.73 -8.02 19.46
CA ARG A 273 -13.61 -9.42 19.04
C ARG A 273 -14.56 -10.27 19.87
N GLU A 274 -15.41 -11.07 19.23
CA GLU A 274 -16.39 -11.90 19.92
C GLU A 274 -16.69 -13.19 19.15
N ARG A 275 -17.57 -14.04 19.68
CA ARG A 275 -17.98 -15.29 19.00
C ARG A 275 -18.85 -14.94 17.80
N CYS A 276 -18.55 -15.49 16.63
CA CYS A 276 -19.41 -15.35 15.46
C CYS A 276 -20.84 -15.82 15.77
N SER A 277 -21.79 -14.88 15.78
CA SER A 277 -23.22 -15.07 16.05
C SER A 277 -24.06 -15.00 14.77
N GLY A 278 -23.57 -14.28 13.76
CA GLY A 278 -24.34 -13.92 12.57
C GLY A 278 -25.35 -12.79 12.81
N ALA A 279 -25.28 -12.10 13.96
CA ALA A 279 -26.13 -10.95 14.25
C ALA A 279 -25.69 -9.69 13.47
N PRO A 280 -26.59 -8.70 13.25
CA PRO A 280 -26.32 -7.56 12.35
C PRO A 280 -25.13 -6.67 12.78
N ASP A 281 -24.78 -6.70 14.05
CA ASP A 281 -23.65 -6.05 14.71
C ASP A 281 -22.28 -6.57 14.25
N GLN A 282 -22.23 -7.81 13.75
CA GLN A 282 -21.04 -8.40 13.14
C GLN A 282 -20.96 -8.16 11.61
N THR A 283 -21.89 -7.37 11.06
CA THR A 283 -21.94 -7.05 9.63
C THR A 283 -21.55 -5.60 9.37
N PHE A 284 -20.67 -5.40 8.39
CA PHE A 284 -20.10 -4.10 8.02
C PHE A 284 -20.34 -3.80 6.54
N LEU A 285 -20.56 -2.52 6.23
CA LEU A 285 -20.47 -1.98 4.87
C LEU A 285 -19.03 -1.49 4.68
N ILE A 286 -18.39 -1.94 3.60
CA ILE A 286 -17.04 -1.48 3.23
C ILE A 286 -17.13 -0.78 1.89
N GLU A 287 -16.86 0.53 1.91
CA GLU A 287 -16.90 1.41 0.76
C GLU A 287 -15.47 1.73 0.33
N LEU A 288 -15.08 1.41 -0.91
CA LEU A 288 -13.82 1.86 -1.47
C LEU A 288 -13.91 3.36 -1.73
N ILE A 289 -13.01 4.15 -1.14
CA ILE A 289 -12.98 5.61 -1.28
C ILE A 289 -11.75 6.05 -2.10
N PRO A 290 -11.76 7.24 -2.73
CA PRO A 290 -10.52 7.85 -3.18
C PRO A 290 -9.59 8.11 -1.97
N PRO A 291 -8.27 8.23 -2.21
CA PRO A 291 -7.37 8.85 -1.26
C PRO A 291 -7.88 10.21 -0.72
N PRO A 292 -7.64 10.52 0.57
CA PRO A 292 -7.82 11.86 1.13
C PRO A 292 -6.77 12.88 0.64
#